data_AF-A0A0L0P4Y0-F1
#
_entry.id   AF-A0A0L0P4Y0-F1
#
_cell.length_a   1.000
_cell.length_b   1.000
_cell.length_c   1.000
_cell.angle_alpha   90.00
_cell.angle_beta   90.00
_cell.angle_gamma   90.00
#
_symmetry.space_group_name_H-M   'P 1'
#
loop_
_entity.id
_entity.type
_entity.pdbx_description
1 polymer ?
#
loop_
_entity_poly.entity_id
_entity_poly.type
_entity_poly.pdbx_seq_one_letter_code
_entity_poly.pdbx_strand_id
1 'polypeptide(L)'
;MPFCGLDNVLEEESNAEVLARKLEAASGTWKVQRLFADDQLIEQNKQDVNLFRRASEYFESAVKGAREALLEYQKPDSTQQERLRSILEASVANYLIYCFLGMQPWKLIPLVDFSEQEPKSDMLNMALGFKNVLLSDFPHLTTTAVGDIFQLDELQFTPRRKVKFVDDLRKQFDEFLGDISFFDISLEVSTMINDIRECLLVLEKAFNLSIKFNFPVMLYKWLVIMAPQIVPYVRAKNLFALRLLYAYACICVHCRLCPFEQNSWKDYVVWFRDEYGPLNEFDERLYHYVITNRNYIIDDNFTSLKDFDVWAPHFDYTSGNPLAYVMQ
;
A
#
# COMPACT_ATOMS: atom_id res chain seq x y z
N MET A 1 3.98 -6.92 21.09
CA MET A 1 3.54 -6.59 19.71
C MET A 1 4.79 -6.61 18.86
N PRO A 2 4.84 -7.37 17.75
CA PRO A 2 6.10 -7.60 17.08
C PRO A 2 6.60 -6.28 16.51
N PHE A 3 7.82 -5.97 16.90
CA PHE A 3 8.62 -4.81 16.55
C PHE A 3 8.58 -4.59 15.03
N CYS A 4 8.49 -3.34 14.59
CA CYS A 4 8.16 -2.98 13.21
C CYS A 4 9.26 -3.25 12.16
N GLY A 5 10.12 -4.28 12.31
CA GLY A 5 11.20 -4.60 11.34
C GLY A 5 12.26 -3.49 11.12
N LEU A 6 12.00 -2.29 11.62
CA LEU A 6 12.79 -1.07 11.53
C LEU A 6 13.99 -1.09 12.46
N ASP A 7 13.92 -1.87 13.54
CA ASP A 7 15.07 -2.04 14.44
C ASP A 7 16.24 -2.69 13.68
N ASN A 8 16.01 -3.60 12.72
CA ASN A 8 17.11 -4.16 11.89
C ASN A 8 17.69 -3.16 10.88
N VAL A 9 16.96 -2.11 10.51
CA VAL A 9 17.46 -1.02 9.65
C VAL A 9 18.23 0.02 10.48
N LEU A 10 17.92 0.14 11.77
CA LEU A 10 18.45 1.17 12.66
C LEU A 10 19.52 0.65 13.64
N GLU A 11 19.57 -0.65 13.95
CA GLU A 11 20.51 -1.24 14.90
C GLU A 11 21.84 -1.68 14.27
N GLU A 12 21.90 -1.98 12.96
CA GLU A 12 23.17 -2.35 12.31
C GLU A 12 24.03 -1.14 11.86
N GLU A 13 23.46 0.05 11.68
CA GLU A 13 24.18 1.16 11.03
C GLU A 13 24.03 2.49 11.77
N SER A 14 24.68 2.56 12.94
CA SER A 14 24.77 3.75 13.82
C SER A 14 25.56 4.94 13.27
N ASN A 15 25.73 5.05 11.94
CA ASN A 15 26.38 6.19 11.31
C ASN A 15 25.56 6.75 10.16
N ALA A 16 24.86 7.85 10.43
CA ALA A 16 24.05 8.59 9.47
C ALA A 16 24.80 8.97 8.18
N GLU A 17 26.13 9.15 8.23
CA GLU A 17 26.93 9.40 7.02
C GLU A 17 27.08 8.16 6.12
N VAL A 18 27.13 6.97 6.71
CA VAL A 18 27.27 5.71 5.96
C VAL A 18 25.95 5.36 5.27
N LEU A 19 24.84 5.53 6.00
CA LEU A 19 23.49 5.39 5.46
C LEU A 19 23.23 6.40 4.34
N ALA A 20 23.61 7.67 4.54
CA ALA A 20 23.49 8.72 3.53
C ALA A 20 24.33 8.41 2.27
N ARG A 21 25.56 7.88 2.40
CA ARG A 21 26.41 7.52 1.25
C ARG A 21 25.90 6.31 0.48
N LYS A 22 25.36 5.29 1.17
CA LYS A 22 24.72 4.13 0.50
C LYS A 22 23.44 4.54 -0.23
N LEU A 23 22.64 5.41 0.37
CA LEU A 23 21.43 5.96 -0.23
C LEU A 23 21.76 6.91 -1.40
N GLU A 24 22.84 7.70 -1.29
CA GLU A 24 23.37 8.49 -2.40
C GLU A 24 23.87 7.61 -3.55
N ALA A 25 24.59 6.52 -3.24
CA ALA A 25 25.05 5.56 -4.24
C ALA A 25 23.88 4.84 -4.93
N ALA A 26 22.81 4.53 -4.21
CA ALA A 26 21.55 4.02 -4.78
C ALA A 26 20.82 5.10 -5.61
N SER A 27 20.92 6.37 -5.23
CA SER A 27 20.32 7.53 -5.92
C SER A 27 21.14 8.05 -7.11
N GLY A 28 22.41 7.65 -7.23
CA GLY A 28 23.42 8.19 -8.15
C GLY A 28 23.09 8.03 -9.64
N THR A 29 21.94 7.44 -9.96
CA THR A 29 21.46 7.33 -11.34
C THR A 29 20.56 8.48 -11.80
N TRP A 30 19.84 9.24 -10.96
CA TRP A 30 18.85 10.20 -11.51
C TRP A 30 18.61 11.52 -10.77
N LYS A 31 18.40 12.57 -11.59
CA LYS A 31 18.08 13.99 -11.30
C LYS A 31 16.75 14.19 -10.53
N VAL A 32 16.53 13.52 -9.41
CA VAL A 32 15.34 13.73 -8.56
C VAL A 32 15.48 14.99 -7.68
N GLN A 33 16.71 15.53 -7.56
CA GLN A 33 17.01 16.69 -6.71
C GLN A 33 16.29 18.00 -7.10
N ARG A 34 15.76 18.13 -8.32
CA ARG A 34 15.17 19.41 -8.78
C ARG A 34 13.66 19.54 -8.65
N LEU A 35 12.92 18.45 -8.40
CA LEU A 35 11.46 18.46 -8.54
C LEU A 35 10.69 18.93 -7.29
N PHE A 36 11.39 19.19 -6.17
CA PHE A 36 10.76 19.51 -4.88
C PHE A 36 11.31 20.76 -4.21
N ALA A 37 12.16 21.52 -4.91
CA ALA A 37 12.56 22.82 -4.42
C ALA A 37 11.40 23.79 -4.65
N ASP A 38 10.57 23.96 -3.62
CA ASP A 38 9.73 25.15 -3.51
C ASP A 38 10.69 26.34 -3.60
N ASP A 39 10.54 27.20 -4.61
CA ASP A 39 11.45 28.33 -4.83
C ASP A 39 11.54 29.23 -3.58
N GLN A 40 10.52 29.21 -2.72
CA GLN A 40 10.48 29.93 -1.44
C GLN A 40 11.37 29.31 -0.34
N LEU A 41 11.69 28.01 -0.39
CA LEU A 41 12.62 27.35 0.54
C LEU A 41 14.10 27.65 0.20
N ILE A 42 14.38 27.99 -1.07
CA ILE A 42 15.73 28.31 -1.57
C ILE A 42 16.13 29.75 -1.19
N GLU A 43 15.17 30.67 -1.08
CA GLU A 43 15.48 32.10 -0.92
C GLU A 43 16.04 32.47 0.47
N GLN A 44 15.78 31.68 1.52
CA GLN A 44 16.16 32.08 2.89
C GLN A 44 17.51 31.56 3.37
N ASN A 45 18.06 30.49 2.79
CA ASN A 45 19.40 30.00 3.14
C ASN A 45 20.06 29.40 1.90
N LYS A 46 21.21 29.95 1.51
CA LYS A 46 22.09 29.47 0.42
C LYS A 46 22.75 28.10 0.74
N GLN A 47 22.02 27.17 1.32
CA GLN A 47 22.40 25.78 1.49
C GLN A 47 21.40 24.96 0.70
N ASP A 48 21.89 24.14 -0.23
CA ASP A 48 21.08 23.17 -0.94
C ASP A 48 20.34 22.30 0.09
N VAL A 49 19.04 22.55 0.26
CA VAL A 49 18.20 21.78 1.17
C VAL A 49 18.06 20.39 0.56
N ASN A 50 18.81 19.43 1.11
CA ASN A 50 18.64 18.04 0.75
C ASN A 50 17.31 17.55 1.34
N LEU A 51 16.25 17.64 0.56
CA LEU A 51 14.89 17.26 0.95
C LEU A 51 14.77 15.77 1.29
N PHE A 52 15.64 14.95 0.71
CA PHE A 52 15.76 13.55 1.10
C PHE A 52 16.23 13.44 2.56
N ARG A 53 17.35 14.10 2.90
CA ARG A 53 17.85 14.13 4.29
C ARG A 53 16.78 14.65 5.25
N ARG A 54 16.10 15.72 4.87
CA ARG A 54 15.06 16.34 5.69
C ARG A 54 13.82 15.45 5.84
N ALA A 55 13.39 14.76 4.78
CA ALA A 55 12.28 13.80 4.83
C ALA A 55 12.64 12.57 5.67
N SER A 56 13.88 12.07 5.58
CA SER A 56 14.39 10.99 6.43
C SER A 56 14.45 11.41 7.90
N GLU A 57 14.95 12.61 8.22
CA GLU A 57 14.96 13.16 9.58
C GLU A 57 13.53 13.28 10.15
N TYR A 58 12.57 13.76 9.37
CA TYR A 58 11.17 13.83 9.78
C TYR A 58 10.54 12.44 9.93
N PHE A 59 10.85 11.50 9.04
CA PHE A 59 10.36 10.13 9.11
C PHE A 59 10.89 9.42 10.36
N GLU A 60 12.19 9.51 10.63
CA GLU A 60 12.82 8.96 11.83
C GLU A 60 12.20 9.57 13.10
N SER A 61 12.02 10.89 13.12
CA SER A 61 11.37 11.58 14.22
C SER A 61 9.91 11.13 14.43
N ALA A 62 9.17 10.90 13.35
CA ALA A 62 7.80 10.40 13.40
C ALA A 62 7.74 8.96 13.91
N VAL A 63 8.63 8.08 13.45
CA VAL A 63 8.74 6.69 13.92
C VAL A 63 9.10 6.67 15.41
N LYS A 64 10.07 7.48 15.83
CA LYS A 64 10.47 7.60 17.24
C LYS A 64 9.31 8.12 18.10
N GLY A 65 8.64 9.19 17.67
CA GLY A 65 7.49 9.75 18.38
C GLY A 65 6.32 8.75 18.47
N ALA A 66 6.02 8.02 17.40
CA ALA A 66 5.01 6.97 17.41
C ALA A 66 5.35 5.86 18.41
N ARG A 67 6.62 5.44 18.48
CA ARG A 67 7.12 4.45 19.43
C ARG A 67 7.01 4.96 20.87
N GLU A 68 7.44 6.18 21.14
CA GLU A 68 7.36 6.81 22.46
C GLU A 68 5.89 6.88 22.92
N ALA A 69 4.99 7.31 22.05
CA ALA A 69 3.55 7.34 22.35
C ALA A 69 2.98 5.93 22.63
N LEU A 70 3.37 4.90 21.87
CA LEU A 70 2.97 3.52 22.16
C LEU A 70 3.50 3.02 23.51
N LEU A 71 4.75 3.37 23.86
CA LEU A 71 5.34 3.01 25.15
C LEU A 71 4.63 3.72 26.30
N GLU A 72 4.23 4.98 26.13
CA GLU A 72 3.43 5.72 27.11
C GLU A 72 2.05 5.12 27.29
N TYR A 73 1.39 4.71 26.20
CA TYR A 73 0.10 4.03 26.26
C TYR A 73 0.16 2.73 27.08
N GLN A 74 1.27 1.99 26.97
CA GLN A 74 1.48 0.71 27.67
C GLN A 74 1.84 0.86 29.16
N LYS A 75 2.04 2.08 29.67
CA LYS A 75 2.39 2.28 31.08
C LYS A 75 1.22 1.88 32.00
N PRO A 76 1.47 1.03 33.01
CA PRO A 76 0.40 0.54 33.89
C PRO A 76 -0.22 1.66 34.74
N ASP A 77 0.55 2.69 35.08
CA ASP A 77 0.14 3.79 35.98
C ASP A 77 -0.49 4.99 35.26
N SER A 78 -0.62 4.96 33.92
CA SER A 78 -1.18 6.07 33.15
C SER A 78 -2.67 6.25 33.37
N THR A 79 -3.10 7.50 33.49
CA THR A 79 -4.51 7.87 33.54
C THR A 79 -5.19 7.53 32.20
N GLN A 80 -6.52 7.38 32.23
CA GLN A 80 -7.31 7.12 31.01
C GLN A 80 -7.13 8.22 29.95
N GLN A 81 -7.00 9.47 30.37
CA GLN A 81 -6.81 10.61 29.47
C GLN A 81 -5.42 10.61 28.82
N GLU A 82 -4.37 10.24 29.57
CA GLU A 82 -3.02 10.07 29.02
C GLU A 82 -2.97 8.92 28.02
N ARG A 83 -3.58 7.78 28.35
CA ARG A 83 -3.68 6.65 27.41
C ARG A 83 -4.39 7.03 26.13
N LEU A 84 -5.52 7.75 26.23
CA LEU A 84 -6.27 8.22 25.05
C LEU A 84 -5.43 9.17 24.18
N ARG A 85 -4.65 10.06 24.79
CA ARG A 85 -3.77 10.96 24.06
C ARG A 85 -2.66 10.18 23.35
N SER A 86 -1.95 9.31 24.05
CA SER A 86 -0.83 8.57 23.49
C SER A 86 -1.26 7.61 22.38
N ILE A 87 -2.42 6.95 22.50
CA ILE A 87 -2.93 6.08 21.43
C ILE A 87 -3.35 6.87 20.19
N LEU A 88 -3.88 8.08 20.38
CA LEU A 88 -4.26 8.96 19.27
C LEU A 88 -3.02 9.48 18.53
N GLU A 89 -2.01 9.94 19.26
CA GLU A 89 -0.73 10.36 18.69
C GLU A 89 -0.08 9.20 17.92
N ALA A 90 -0.02 8.01 18.52
CA ALA A 90 0.50 6.80 17.86
C ALA A 90 -0.31 6.42 16.60
N SER A 91 -1.64 6.47 16.66
CA SER A 91 -2.51 6.08 15.53
C SER A 91 -2.37 7.04 14.36
N VAL A 92 -2.37 8.35 14.61
CA VAL A 92 -2.20 9.37 13.57
C VAL A 92 -0.79 9.28 12.99
N ALA A 93 0.25 9.17 13.82
CA ALA A 93 1.62 9.04 13.35
C ALA A 93 1.81 7.78 12.49
N ASN A 94 1.30 6.62 12.91
CA ASN A 94 1.37 5.38 12.13
C ASN A 94 0.63 5.49 10.79
N TYR A 95 -0.52 6.17 10.74
CA TYR A 95 -1.24 6.41 9.49
C TYR A 95 -0.44 7.30 8.53
N LEU A 96 0.21 8.36 9.05
CA LEU A 96 1.07 9.24 8.25
C LEU A 96 2.33 8.52 7.76
N ILE A 97 2.94 7.69 8.60
CA ILE A 97 4.07 6.83 8.25
C ILE A 97 3.67 5.87 7.12
N TYR A 98 2.52 5.20 7.23
CA TYR A 98 2.00 4.33 6.17
C TYR A 98 1.78 5.10 4.86
N CYS A 99 1.09 6.25 4.92
CA CYS A 99 0.90 7.14 3.77
C CYS A 99 2.21 7.51 3.10
N PHE A 100 3.19 7.94 3.90
CA PHE A 100 4.51 8.31 3.42
C PHE A 100 5.21 7.14 2.72
N LEU A 101 5.22 5.96 3.32
CA LEU A 101 5.90 4.77 2.80
C LEU A 101 5.33 4.30 1.45
N GLY A 102 4.01 4.42 1.26
CA GLY A 102 3.39 4.08 -0.02
C GLY A 102 3.51 5.13 -1.12
N MET A 103 3.86 6.38 -0.77
CA MET A 103 4.04 7.48 -1.73
C MET A 103 5.50 7.77 -2.08
N GLN A 104 6.45 7.41 -1.20
CA GLN A 104 7.85 7.80 -1.34
C GLN A 104 8.59 7.05 -2.46
N PRO A 105 9.57 7.69 -3.13
CA PRO A 105 10.31 7.09 -4.25
C PRO A 105 11.52 6.23 -3.85
N TRP A 106 11.94 6.31 -2.60
CA TRP A 106 13.22 5.80 -2.09
C TRP A 106 13.20 4.31 -1.72
N LYS A 107 12.05 3.64 -1.85
CA LYS A 107 11.89 2.19 -1.61
C LYS A 107 12.42 1.75 -0.24
N LEU A 108 12.18 2.56 0.79
CA LEU A 108 12.66 2.31 2.16
C LEU A 108 12.28 0.91 2.66
N ILE A 109 11.08 0.44 2.27
CA ILE A 109 10.62 -0.93 2.50
C ILE A 109 9.89 -1.44 1.25
N PRO A 110 9.93 -2.76 0.98
CA PRO A 110 9.12 -3.36 -0.07
C PRO A 110 7.63 -3.40 0.30
N LEU A 111 6.77 -3.67 -0.69
CA LEU A 111 5.37 -3.97 -0.41
C LEU A 111 5.26 -5.26 0.42
N VAL A 112 6.03 -6.29 0.06
CA VAL A 112 6.10 -7.60 0.73
C VAL A 112 7.54 -8.08 0.79
N ASP A 113 7.98 -8.50 1.97
CA ASP A 113 9.25 -9.20 2.19
C ASP A 113 9.02 -10.72 2.39
N PHE A 114 9.66 -11.54 1.55
CA PHE A 114 9.60 -13.00 1.65
C PHE A 114 10.84 -13.62 2.31
N SER A 115 11.74 -12.80 2.88
CA SER A 115 12.91 -13.27 3.61
C SER A 115 12.53 -14.16 4.80
N GLU A 116 13.47 -14.91 5.37
CA GLU A 116 13.20 -15.66 6.61
C GLU A 116 13.32 -14.78 7.87
N GLN A 117 13.76 -13.53 7.73
CA GLN A 117 14.00 -12.64 8.87
C GLN A 117 12.68 -12.19 9.51
N GLU A 118 12.59 -12.28 10.82
CA GLU A 118 11.49 -11.73 11.61
C GLU A 118 12.03 -10.69 12.59
N PRO A 119 11.30 -9.58 12.82
CA PRO A 119 10.02 -9.22 12.19
C PRO A 119 10.19 -8.69 10.74
N LYS A 120 9.28 -9.04 9.83
CA LYS A 120 9.33 -8.52 8.45
C LYS A 120 9.18 -7.00 8.43
N SER A 121 10.06 -6.33 7.68
CA SER A 121 10.06 -4.88 7.47
C SER A 121 9.45 -4.54 6.12
N ASP A 122 8.12 -4.50 6.04
CA ASP A 122 7.39 -4.20 4.80
C ASP A 122 6.03 -3.54 5.05
N MET A 123 5.41 -3.08 3.97
CA MET A 123 4.13 -2.38 4.03
C MET A 123 2.99 -3.25 4.55
N LEU A 124 3.00 -4.57 4.32
CA LEU A 124 1.97 -5.48 4.84
C LEU A 124 2.00 -5.56 6.36
N ASN A 125 3.19 -5.68 6.95
CA ASN A 125 3.34 -5.69 8.40
C ASN A 125 2.97 -4.35 9.04
N MET A 126 3.29 -3.23 8.38
CA MET A 126 2.83 -1.91 8.82
C MET A 126 1.31 -1.79 8.78
N ALA A 127 0.66 -2.27 7.72
CA ALA A 127 -0.79 -2.29 7.58
C ALA A 127 -1.46 -3.15 8.66
N LEU A 128 -0.90 -4.34 8.95
CA LEU A 128 -1.33 -5.21 10.06
C LEU A 128 -1.22 -4.52 11.42
N GLY A 129 -0.05 -3.95 11.71
CA GLY A 129 0.22 -3.26 12.96
C GLY A 129 -0.77 -2.12 13.19
N PHE A 130 -1.01 -1.31 12.16
CA PHE A 130 -1.98 -0.22 12.24
C PHE A 130 -3.41 -0.72 12.43
N LYS A 131 -3.85 -1.75 11.70
CA LYS A 131 -5.18 -2.32 11.86
C LYS A 131 -5.41 -2.90 13.26
N ASN A 132 -4.40 -3.54 13.85
CA ASN A 132 -4.49 -4.08 15.21
C ASN A 132 -4.66 -2.95 16.25
N VAL A 133 -3.86 -1.88 16.14
CA VAL A 133 -4.01 -0.69 17.00
C VAL A 133 -5.41 -0.09 16.86
N LEU A 134 -5.91 0.05 15.63
CA LEU A 134 -7.26 0.55 15.41
C LEU A 134 -8.33 -0.33 16.03
N LEU A 135 -8.25 -1.66 15.87
CA LEU A 135 -9.26 -2.58 16.39
C LEU A 135 -9.28 -2.63 17.92
N SER A 136 -8.11 -2.59 18.57
CA SER A 136 -8.00 -2.63 20.02
C SER A 136 -8.61 -1.41 20.71
N ASP A 137 -8.48 -0.23 20.09
CA ASP A 137 -8.87 1.04 20.72
C ASP A 137 -9.97 1.81 19.95
N PHE A 138 -10.63 1.16 18.99
CA PHE A 138 -11.66 1.77 18.13
C PHE A 138 -12.73 2.58 18.88
N PRO A 139 -13.33 2.06 19.98
CA PRO A 139 -14.37 2.79 20.70
C PRO A 139 -13.85 4.08 21.35
N HIS A 140 -12.56 4.13 21.66
CA HIS A 140 -11.93 5.30 22.27
C HIS A 140 -11.52 6.31 21.19
N LEU A 141 -10.92 5.85 20.10
CA LEU A 141 -10.47 6.69 18.99
C LEU A 141 -11.62 7.43 18.31
N THR A 142 -12.78 6.78 18.14
CA THR A 142 -13.96 7.37 17.48
C THR A 142 -14.61 8.50 18.28
N THR A 143 -14.36 8.60 19.58
CA THR A 143 -14.88 9.68 20.43
C THR A 143 -14.04 10.95 20.40
N THR A 144 -12.90 10.93 19.70
CA THR A 144 -11.96 12.04 19.64
C THR A 144 -12.29 12.99 18.47
N ALA A 145 -11.68 14.18 18.47
CA ALA A 145 -11.88 15.18 17.41
C ALA A 145 -11.42 14.71 16.01
N VAL A 146 -10.62 13.64 15.93
CA VAL A 146 -10.18 13.00 14.68
C VAL A 146 -10.84 11.63 14.47
N GLY A 147 -11.89 11.31 15.23
CA GLY A 147 -12.60 10.04 15.20
C GLY A 147 -13.12 9.68 13.79
N ASP A 148 -13.53 10.69 13.02
CA ASP A 148 -14.02 10.53 11.65
C ASP A 148 -12.96 9.96 10.69
N ILE A 149 -11.66 10.17 10.96
CA ILE A 149 -10.57 9.60 10.15
C ILE A 149 -10.57 8.06 10.26
N PHE A 150 -10.98 7.56 11.41
CA PHE A 150 -10.98 6.14 11.77
C PHE A 150 -12.33 5.46 11.50
N GLN A 151 -13.42 6.22 11.35
CA GLN A 151 -14.72 5.67 10.99
C GLN A 151 -14.64 5.00 9.61
N LEU A 152 -15.16 3.77 9.54
CA LEU A 152 -15.32 2.99 8.31
C LEU A 152 -16.80 2.88 7.90
N ASP A 153 -17.68 3.64 8.56
CA ASP A 153 -19.13 3.57 8.40
C ASP A 153 -19.58 3.87 6.97
N GLU A 154 -18.78 4.63 6.21
CA GLU A 154 -19.00 4.92 4.80
C GLU A 154 -19.09 3.64 3.93
N LEU A 155 -18.40 2.56 4.33
CA LEU A 155 -18.48 1.25 3.68
C LEU A 155 -19.85 0.57 3.85
N GLN A 156 -20.64 0.99 4.84
CA GLN A 156 -21.99 0.47 5.07
C GLN A 156 -23.02 1.17 4.17
N PHE A 157 -22.78 2.44 3.84
CA PHE A 157 -23.67 3.27 3.00
C PHE A 157 -23.31 3.25 1.52
N THR A 158 -22.39 2.37 1.11
CA THR A 158 -21.96 2.28 -0.27
C THR A 158 -23.08 1.70 -1.14
N PRO A 159 -23.47 2.36 -2.24
CA PRO A 159 -24.49 1.82 -3.14
C PRO A 159 -24.01 0.49 -3.73
N ARG A 160 -24.92 -0.48 -3.89
CA ARG A 160 -24.66 -1.78 -4.52
C ARG A 160 -24.49 -1.61 -6.04
N ARG A 161 -23.39 -1.00 -6.45
CA ARG A 161 -22.97 -0.89 -7.84
C ARG A 161 -21.82 -1.87 -8.07
N LYS A 162 -21.98 -2.69 -9.11
CA LYS A 162 -20.92 -3.61 -9.52
C LYS A 162 -19.80 -2.83 -10.16
N VAL A 163 -18.57 -3.15 -9.76
CA VAL A 163 -17.35 -2.62 -10.39
C VAL A 163 -16.78 -3.73 -11.26
N LYS A 164 -16.71 -3.52 -12.58
CA LYS A 164 -16.40 -4.60 -13.53
C LYS A 164 -15.05 -5.26 -13.24
N PHE A 165 -14.03 -4.47 -12.94
CA PHE A 165 -12.72 -4.94 -12.48
C PHE A 165 -12.81 -5.95 -11.32
N VAL A 166 -13.63 -5.67 -10.30
CA VAL A 166 -13.78 -6.54 -9.13
C VAL A 166 -14.68 -7.74 -9.42
N ASP A 167 -15.71 -7.58 -10.27
CA ASP A 167 -16.57 -8.68 -10.73
C ASP A 167 -15.75 -9.71 -11.52
N ASP A 168 -14.79 -9.28 -12.33
CA ASP A 168 -13.90 -10.18 -13.07
C ASP A 168 -12.88 -10.87 -12.16
N LEU A 169 -12.35 -10.20 -11.13
CA LEU A 169 -11.53 -10.87 -10.12
C LEU A 169 -12.34 -11.93 -9.34
N ARG A 170 -13.61 -11.66 -9.03
CA ARG A 170 -14.49 -12.64 -8.38
C ARG A 170 -14.73 -13.88 -9.23
N LYS A 171 -15.02 -13.72 -10.52
CA LYS A 171 -15.18 -14.85 -11.45
C LYS A 171 -13.92 -15.71 -11.49
N GLN A 172 -12.77 -15.08 -11.61
CA GLN A 172 -11.49 -15.79 -11.66
C GLN A 172 -11.13 -16.44 -10.32
N PHE A 173 -11.61 -15.89 -9.20
CA PHE A 173 -11.52 -16.58 -7.92
C PHE A 173 -12.40 -17.83 -7.90
N ASP A 174 -13.65 -17.73 -8.34
CA ASP A 174 -14.54 -18.89 -8.40
C ASP A 174 -14.01 -19.97 -9.37
N GLU A 175 -13.35 -19.58 -10.47
CA GLU A 175 -12.61 -20.50 -11.35
C GLU A 175 -11.44 -21.17 -10.63
N PHE A 176 -10.62 -20.40 -9.90
CA PHE A 176 -9.53 -20.93 -9.07
C PHE A 176 -10.03 -21.92 -8.00
N LEU A 177 -11.23 -21.70 -7.46
CA LEU A 177 -11.87 -22.63 -6.52
C LEU A 177 -12.45 -23.87 -7.21
N GLY A 178 -12.79 -23.79 -8.49
CA GLY A 178 -13.27 -24.92 -9.28
C GLY A 178 -12.24 -26.06 -9.40
N ASP A 179 -10.96 -25.73 -9.28
CA ASP A 179 -9.86 -26.69 -9.24
C ASP A 179 -9.73 -27.40 -7.88
N ILE A 180 -10.39 -26.90 -6.84
CA ILE A 180 -10.40 -27.51 -5.50
C ILE A 180 -11.54 -28.52 -5.43
N SER A 181 -11.20 -29.80 -5.24
CA SER A 181 -12.20 -30.85 -5.04
C SER A 181 -13.05 -30.56 -3.80
N PHE A 182 -14.37 -30.79 -3.90
CA PHE A 182 -15.29 -30.64 -2.77
C PHE A 182 -14.87 -31.48 -1.54
N PHE A 183 -14.22 -32.61 -1.76
CA PHE A 183 -13.75 -33.49 -0.69
C PHE A 183 -12.47 -32.98 0.02
N ASP A 184 -11.80 -31.99 -0.56
CA ASP A 184 -10.55 -31.41 -0.04
C ASP A 184 -10.79 -30.08 0.70
N ILE A 185 -12.06 -29.68 0.90
CA ILE A 185 -12.42 -28.45 1.62
C ILE A 185 -12.20 -28.67 3.12
N SER A 186 -11.01 -28.31 3.59
CA SER A 186 -10.69 -28.20 5.00
C SER A 186 -11.24 -26.90 5.61
N LEU A 187 -11.18 -26.78 6.95
CA LEU A 187 -11.55 -25.55 7.65
C LEU A 187 -10.67 -24.37 7.21
N GLU A 188 -9.38 -24.63 6.95
CA GLU A 188 -8.41 -23.64 6.50
C GLU A 188 -8.78 -23.13 5.09
N VAL A 189 -9.16 -24.02 4.18
CA VAL A 189 -9.61 -23.65 2.83
C VAL A 189 -10.90 -22.83 2.91
N SER A 190 -11.85 -23.23 3.75
CA SER A 190 -13.10 -22.48 3.94
C SER A 190 -12.85 -21.07 4.50
N THR A 191 -11.93 -20.94 5.45
CA THR A 191 -11.52 -19.65 6.02
C THR A 191 -10.89 -18.75 4.95
N MET A 192 -9.96 -19.29 4.15
CA MET A 192 -9.35 -18.58 3.03
C MET A 192 -10.39 -18.10 2.01
N ILE A 193 -11.36 -18.94 1.66
CA ILE A 193 -12.44 -18.57 0.73
C ILE A 193 -13.21 -17.36 1.26
N ASN A 194 -13.57 -17.37 2.54
CA ASN A 194 -14.31 -16.27 3.16
C ASN A 194 -13.47 -14.99 3.22
N ASP A 195 -12.21 -15.11 3.64
CA ASP A 195 -11.30 -13.96 3.74
C ASP A 195 -11.07 -13.28 2.38
N ILE A 196 -10.82 -14.05 1.32
CA ILE A 196 -10.62 -13.49 -0.02
C ILE A 196 -11.91 -12.86 -0.57
N ARG A 197 -13.08 -13.50 -0.33
CA ARG A 197 -14.38 -12.91 -0.70
C ARG A 197 -14.65 -11.60 0.02
N GLU A 198 -14.32 -11.52 1.30
CA GLU A 198 -14.39 -10.28 2.08
C GLU A 198 -13.46 -9.22 1.49
N CYS A 199 -12.21 -9.57 1.15
CA CYS A 199 -11.26 -8.67 0.51
C CYS A 199 -11.83 -8.06 -0.78
N LEU A 200 -12.41 -8.90 -1.65
CA LEU A 200 -13.05 -8.48 -2.91
C LEU A 200 -14.30 -7.63 -2.66
N LEU A 201 -15.11 -7.94 -1.65
CA LEU A 201 -16.27 -7.15 -1.27
C LEU A 201 -15.87 -5.74 -0.82
N VAL A 202 -14.88 -5.63 0.06
CA VAL A 202 -14.39 -4.34 0.57
C VAL A 202 -13.68 -3.56 -0.53
N LEU A 203 -13.01 -4.23 -1.47
CA LEU A 203 -12.40 -3.58 -2.64
C LEU A 203 -13.45 -2.92 -3.52
N GLU A 204 -14.54 -3.61 -3.85
CA GLU A 204 -15.64 -3.03 -4.63
C GLU A 204 -16.28 -1.83 -3.93
N LYS A 205 -16.43 -1.90 -2.60
CA LYS A 205 -16.92 -0.76 -1.83
C LYS A 205 -15.96 0.43 -1.91
N ALA A 206 -14.66 0.19 -1.76
CA ALA A 206 -13.64 1.23 -1.89
C ALA A 206 -13.68 1.92 -3.25
N PHE A 207 -13.78 1.15 -4.35
CA PHE A 207 -13.98 1.72 -5.69
C PHE A 207 -15.23 2.60 -5.78
N ASN A 208 -16.38 2.10 -5.29
CA ASN A 208 -17.62 2.84 -5.36
C ASN A 208 -17.59 4.16 -4.57
N LEU A 209 -16.95 4.17 -3.40
CA LEU A 209 -16.74 5.40 -2.64
C LEU A 209 -15.78 6.35 -3.35
N SER A 210 -14.69 5.82 -3.93
CA SER A 210 -13.74 6.63 -4.69
C SER A 210 -14.33 7.25 -5.95
N ILE A 211 -15.21 6.54 -6.65
CA ILE A 211 -15.99 7.07 -7.77
C ILE A 211 -16.99 8.13 -7.29
N LYS A 212 -17.72 7.85 -6.21
CA LYS A 212 -18.78 8.73 -5.69
C LYS A 212 -18.23 10.07 -5.21
N PHE A 213 -17.12 10.04 -4.47
CA PHE A 213 -16.51 11.24 -3.90
C PHE A 213 -15.40 11.82 -4.77
N ASN A 214 -15.11 11.19 -5.91
CA ASN A 214 -13.99 11.53 -6.80
C ASN A 214 -12.67 11.65 -6.02
N PHE A 215 -12.37 10.66 -5.17
CA PHE A 215 -11.24 10.72 -4.24
C PHE A 215 -10.71 9.31 -3.86
N PRO A 216 -9.41 9.00 -3.97
CA PRO A 216 -8.90 7.62 -3.92
C PRO A 216 -8.60 7.11 -2.50
N VAL A 217 -8.90 7.88 -1.46
CA VAL A 217 -8.50 7.54 -0.08
C VAL A 217 -9.02 6.17 0.36
N MET A 218 -10.23 5.78 -0.03
CA MET A 218 -10.78 4.46 0.34
C MET A 218 -10.05 3.32 -0.36
N LEU A 219 -9.58 3.51 -1.60
CA LEU A 219 -8.72 2.55 -2.28
C LEU A 219 -7.37 2.42 -1.55
N TYR A 220 -6.78 3.53 -1.10
CA TYR A 220 -5.52 3.49 -0.36
C TYR A 220 -5.65 2.82 1.03
N LYS A 221 -6.78 3.06 1.73
CA LYS A 221 -7.09 2.44 3.02
C LYS A 221 -7.40 0.94 2.92
N TRP A 222 -7.74 0.43 1.74
CA TRP A 222 -8.15 -0.97 1.56
C TRP A 222 -7.15 -1.97 2.14
N LEU A 223 -5.84 -1.78 1.87
CA LEU A 223 -4.81 -2.69 2.35
C LEU A 223 -4.73 -2.73 3.89
N VAL A 224 -4.86 -1.57 4.54
CA VAL A 224 -4.95 -1.49 6.01
C VAL A 224 -6.18 -2.24 6.53
N ILE A 225 -7.33 -2.03 5.90
CA ILE A 225 -8.60 -2.62 6.36
C ILE A 225 -8.55 -4.14 6.26
N MET A 226 -7.98 -4.66 5.17
CA MET A 226 -7.97 -6.09 4.84
C MET A 226 -6.67 -6.82 5.21
N ALA A 227 -5.69 -6.13 5.81
CA ALA A 227 -4.40 -6.74 6.15
C ALA A 227 -4.53 -8.04 6.97
N PRO A 228 -5.37 -8.13 8.03
CA PRO A 228 -5.51 -9.36 8.81
C PRO A 228 -5.98 -10.56 7.97
N GLN A 229 -6.80 -10.30 6.96
CA GLN A 229 -7.37 -11.33 6.08
C GLN A 229 -6.38 -11.73 4.98
N ILE A 230 -5.71 -10.77 4.33
CA ILE A 230 -4.92 -11.08 3.12
C ILE A 230 -3.47 -11.46 3.42
N VAL A 231 -2.86 -10.88 4.45
CA VAL A 231 -1.41 -11.02 4.70
C VAL A 231 -1.00 -12.47 4.99
N PRO A 232 -1.71 -13.25 5.82
CA PRO A 232 -1.34 -14.65 6.07
C PRO A 232 -1.22 -15.48 4.78
N TYR A 233 -2.15 -15.29 3.85
CA TYR A 233 -2.17 -16.02 2.57
C TYR A 233 -1.09 -15.52 1.61
N VAL A 234 -0.81 -14.22 1.57
CA VAL A 234 0.31 -13.66 0.81
C VAL A 234 1.63 -14.24 1.32
N ARG A 235 1.85 -14.29 2.64
CA ARG A 235 3.05 -14.89 3.25
C ARG A 235 3.18 -16.38 2.96
N ALA A 236 2.05 -17.09 2.96
CA ALA A 236 1.99 -18.50 2.56
C ALA A 236 2.16 -18.71 1.05
N LYS A 237 2.42 -17.65 0.28
CA LYS A 237 2.52 -17.65 -1.19
C LYS A 237 1.32 -18.29 -1.88
N ASN A 238 0.12 -18.10 -1.32
CA ASN A 238 -1.11 -18.47 -1.99
C ASN A 238 -1.22 -17.66 -3.29
N LEU A 239 -1.31 -18.37 -4.43
CA LEU A 239 -1.25 -17.75 -5.75
C LEU A 239 -2.33 -16.69 -5.95
N PHE A 240 -3.57 -16.98 -5.54
CA PHE A 240 -4.66 -16.02 -5.71
C PHE A 240 -4.52 -14.80 -4.78
N ALA A 241 -4.04 -14.98 -3.55
CA ALA A 241 -3.78 -13.86 -2.65
C ALA A 241 -2.68 -12.93 -3.18
N LEU A 242 -1.58 -13.50 -3.71
CA LEU A 242 -0.52 -12.74 -4.37
C LEU A 242 -1.03 -11.98 -5.59
N ARG A 243 -1.87 -12.64 -6.39
CA ARG A 243 -2.51 -12.08 -7.57
C ARG A 243 -3.49 -10.96 -7.23
N LEU A 244 -4.27 -11.11 -6.15
CA LEU A 244 -5.16 -10.05 -5.68
C LEU A 244 -4.36 -8.82 -5.23
N LEU A 245 -3.25 -9.03 -4.53
CA LEU A 245 -2.33 -7.94 -4.16
C LEU A 245 -1.70 -7.30 -5.41
N TYR A 246 -1.40 -8.08 -6.45
CA TYR A 246 -0.89 -7.59 -7.74
C TYR A 246 -1.91 -6.69 -8.43
N ALA A 247 -3.15 -7.16 -8.56
CA ALA A 247 -4.23 -6.40 -9.17
C ALA A 247 -4.49 -5.10 -8.39
N TYR A 248 -4.46 -5.16 -7.05
CA TYR A 248 -4.56 -3.98 -6.19
C TYR A 248 -3.40 -2.99 -6.39
N ALA A 249 -2.15 -3.47 -6.43
CA ALA A 249 -0.98 -2.64 -6.67
C ALA A 249 -1.05 -1.91 -8.03
N CYS A 250 -1.54 -2.58 -9.08
CA CYS A 250 -1.82 -1.95 -10.37
C CYS A 250 -2.83 -0.80 -10.26
N ILE A 251 -3.87 -0.94 -9.45
CA ILE A 251 -4.83 0.14 -9.19
C ILE A 251 -4.19 1.29 -8.42
N CYS A 252 -3.34 1.01 -7.41
CA CYS A 252 -2.60 2.04 -6.70
C CYS A 252 -1.72 2.88 -7.65
N VAL A 253 -1.05 2.21 -8.59
CA VAL A 253 -0.23 2.86 -9.62
C VAL A 253 -1.10 3.67 -10.59
N HIS A 254 -2.19 3.09 -11.09
CA HIS A 254 -3.11 3.77 -12.00
C HIS A 254 -3.71 5.04 -11.38
N CYS A 255 -4.07 4.98 -10.10
CA CYS A 255 -4.62 6.11 -9.34
C CYS A 255 -3.58 7.16 -8.92
N ARG A 256 -2.30 6.99 -9.28
CA ARG A 256 -1.18 7.83 -8.85
C ARG A 256 -1.09 7.99 -7.33
N LEU A 257 -1.43 6.94 -6.58
CA LEU A 257 -1.13 6.85 -5.14
C LEU A 257 0.39 6.70 -4.88
N CYS A 258 1.18 6.74 -5.95
CA CYS A 258 2.62 6.89 -6.00
C CYS A 258 2.97 8.06 -6.96
N PRO A 259 3.23 9.28 -6.47
CA PRO A 259 3.57 10.41 -7.34
C PRO A 259 4.89 10.23 -8.11
N PHE A 260 5.66 9.19 -7.80
CA PHE A 260 6.97 8.92 -8.37
C PHE A 260 7.01 7.64 -9.21
N GLU A 261 7.92 7.65 -10.19
CA GLU A 261 8.15 6.52 -11.09
C GLU A 261 8.67 5.27 -10.38
N GLN A 262 9.47 5.44 -9.33
CA GLN A 262 9.93 4.35 -8.48
C GLN A 262 9.03 4.30 -7.25
N ASN A 263 8.46 3.14 -6.94
CA ASN A 263 7.69 2.92 -5.72
C ASN A 263 7.48 1.41 -5.49
N SER A 264 7.13 1.07 -4.26
CA SER A 264 6.91 -0.30 -3.80
C SER A 264 5.78 -1.04 -4.54
N TRP A 265 4.74 -0.32 -5.01
CA TRP A 265 3.65 -0.93 -5.79
C TRP A 265 4.14 -1.42 -7.14
N LYS A 266 4.83 -0.57 -7.91
CA LYS A 266 5.41 -0.93 -9.22
C LYS A 266 6.42 -2.07 -9.08
N ASP A 267 7.27 -2.01 -8.06
CA ASP A 267 8.27 -3.06 -7.81
C ASP A 267 7.63 -4.42 -7.58
N TYR A 268 6.55 -4.46 -6.79
CA TYR A 268 5.81 -5.70 -6.56
C TYR A 268 5.13 -6.20 -7.85
N VAL A 269 4.55 -5.30 -8.66
CA VAL A 269 3.91 -5.67 -9.94
C VAL A 269 4.92 -6.27 -10.90
N VAL A 270 6.11 -5.67 -11.03
CA VAL A 270 7.20 -6.20 -11.86
C VAL A 270 7.70 -7.54 -11.32
N TRP A 271 7.97 -7.62 -10.01
CA TRP A 271 8.41 -8.86 -9.36
C TRP A 271 7.42 -10.02 -9.57
N PHE A 272 6.11 -9.77 -9.39
CA PHE A 272 5.10 -10.81 -9.55
C PHE A 272 5.04 -11.33 -10.99
N ARG A 273 5.16 -10.44 -11.98
CA ARG A 273 5.21 -10.83 -13.39
C ARG A 273 6.45 -11.65 -13.72
N ASP A 274 7.60 -11.25 -13.19
CA ASP A 274 8.87 -11.95 -13.42
C ASP A 274 8.89 -13.34 -12.78
N GLU A 275 8.30 -13.49 -11.58
CA GLU A 275 8.27 -14.74 -10.81
C GLU A 275 7.20 -15.73 -11.32
N TYR A 276 6.01 -15.25 -11.67
CA TYR A 276 4.86 -16.09 -12.02
C TYR A 276 4.49 -16.04 -13.51
N GLY A 277 5.31 -15.40 -14.34
CA GLY A 277 5.10 -15.31 -15.78
C GLY A 277 5.24 -16.66 -16.50
N PRO A 278 4.52 -16.89 -17.61
CA PRO A 278 3.57 -15.98 -18.27
C PRO A 278 2.25 -15.85 -17.48
N LEU A 279 1.75 -14.62 -17.34
CA LEU A 279 0.50 -14.37 -16.62
C LEU A 279 -0.72 -14.71 -17.49
N ASN A 280 -1.90 -14.82 -16.87
CA ASN A 280 -3.15 -14.91 -17.62
C ASN A 280 -3.43 -13.61 -18.38
N GLU A 281 -4.34 -13.66 -19.36
CA GLU A 281 -4.61 -12.54 -20.25
C GLU A 281 -5.06 -11.27 -19.49
N PHE A 282 -5.88 -11.43 -18.45
CA PHE A 282 -6.34 -10.30 -17.62
C PHE A 282 -5.15 -9.59 -16.96
N ASP A 283 -4.24 -10.35 -16.34
CA ASP A 283 -3.10 -9.80 -15.60
C ASP A 283 -2.05 -9.19 -16.54
N GLU A 284 -1.80 -9.78 -17.73
CA GLU A 284 -0.90 -9.19 -18.75
C GLU A 284 -1.46 -7.89 -19.34
N ARG A 285 -2.76 -7.85 -19.66
CA ARG A 285 -3.42 -6.61 -20.12
C ARG A 285 -3.28 -5.51 -19.09
N LEU A 286 -3.53 -5.83 -17.83
CA LEU A 286 -3.39 -4.90 -16.71
C LEU A 286 -1.94 -4.43 -16.54
N TYR A 287 -0.96 -5.34 -16.64
CA TYR A 287 0.46 -5.01 -16.59
C TYR A 287 0.84 -3.99 -17.66
N HIS A 288 0.51 -4.29 -18.92
CA HIS A 288 0.88 -3.45 -20.04
C HIS A 288 0.19 -2.09 -19.98
N TYR A 289 -1.08 -2.05 -19.60
CA TYR A 289 -1.82 -0.81 -19.43
C TYR A 289 -1.20 0.12 -18.38
N VAL A 290 -0.87 -0.41 -17.20
CA VAL A 290 -0.43 0.40 -16.05
C VAL A 290 1.09 0.65 -16.05
N ILE A 291 1.89 -0.37 -16.35
CA ILE A 291 3.36 -0.32 -16.24
C ILE A 291 4.01 0.08 -17.56
N THR A 292 3.64 -0.57 -18.66
CA THR A 292 4.29 -0.32 -19.98
C THR A 292 3.79 0.99 -20.58
N ASN A 293 2.48 1.15 -20.68
CA ASN A 293 1.83 2.30 -21.32
C ASN A 293 1.66 3.48 -20.36
N ARG A 294 1.88 3.28 -19.05
CA ARG A 294 1.80 4.31 -18.01
C ARG A 294 0.47 5.05 -18.01
N ASN A 295 -0.62 4.33 -18.27
CA ASN A 295 -1.95 4.92 -18.23
C ASN A 295 -2.34 5.19 -16.78
N TYR A 296 -2.46 6.47 -16.46
CA TYR A 296 -2.80 6.97 -15.13
C TYR A 296 -4.10 7.76 -15.19
N ILE A 297 -4.76 7.92 -14.04
CA ILE A 297 -5.84 8.88 -13.90
C ILE A 297 -5.30 10.28 -14.21
N ILE A 298 -6.03 11.00 -15.07
CA ILE A 298 -5.72 12.36 -15.52
C ILE A 298 -6.64 13.32 -14.76
N ASP A 299 -6.11 14.49 -14.37
CA ASP A 299 -6.83 15.57 -13.70
C ASP A 299 -7.61 15.15 -12.45
N ASP A 300 -7.09 14.16 -11.71
CA ASP A 300 -7.70 13.62 -10.49
C ASP A 300 -9.17 13.18 -10.70
N ASN A 301 -9.50 12.73 -11.91
CA ASN A 301 -10.83 12.25 -12.26
C ASN A 301 -11.02 10.77 -11.90
N PHE A 302 -11.13 10.48 -10.62
CA PHE A 302 -11.44 9.15 -10.08
C PHE A 302 -12.84 8.63 -10.47
N THR A 303 -13.74 9.47 -10.99
CA THR A 303 -15.02 8.98 -11.55
C THR A 303 -14.82 8.07 -12.76
N SER A 304 -13.69 8.20 -13.48
CA SER A 304 -13.32 7.34 -14.62
C SER A 304 -13.14 5.87 -14.23
N LEU A 305 -12.88 5.57 -12.95
CA LEU A 305 -12.79 4.20 -12.44
C LEU A 305 -14.08 3.39 -12.64
N LYS A 306 -15.22 4.04 -12.86
CA LYS A 306 -16.48 3.38 -13.19
C LYS A 306 -16.41 2.62 -14.53
N ASP A 307 -15.55 3.08 -15.44
CA ASP A 307 -15.36 2.56 -16.78
C ASP A 307 -14.06 1.74 -16.89
N PHE A 308 -13.40 1.43 -15.76
CA PHE A 308 -12.17 0.65 -15.71
C PHE A 308 -12.47 -0.83 -16.00
N ASP A 309 -12.29 -1.20 -17.27
CA ASP A 309 -12.58 -2.51 -17.83
C ASP A 309 -11.36 -3.05 -18.57
N VAL A 310 -10.71 -4.06 -18.01
CA VAL A 310 -9.47 -4.66 -18.54
C VAL A 310 -9.68 -5.30 -19.92
N TRP A 311 -10.91 -5.63 -20.27
CA TRP A 311 -11.25 -6.22 -21.58
C TRP A 311 -11.56 -5.17 -22.64
N ALA A 312 -11.49 -3.87 -22.31
CA ALA A 312 -11.72 -2.82 -23.28
C ALA A 312 -10.53 -2.68 -24.25
N PRO A 313 -10.74 -2.20 -25.49
CA PRO A 313 -9.70 -2.17 -26.52
C PRO A 313 -8.43 -1.35 -26.15
N HIS A 314 -8.55 -0.38 -25.25
CA HIS A 314 -7.41 0.44 -24.81
C HIS A 314 -6.47 -0.28 -23.84
N PHE A 315 -6.84 -1.48 -23.36
CA PHE A 315 -5.98 -2.39 -22.62
C PHE A 315 -5.29 -3.42 -23.54
N ASP A 316 -5.63 -3.46 -24.82
CA ASP A 316 -4.97 -4.36 -25.76
C ASP A 316 -3.48 -3.98 -25.88
N TYR A 317 -2.63 -5.00 -25.86
CA TYR A 317 -1.19 -4.86 -26.05
C TYR A 317 -0.78 -5.70 -27.26
N THR A 318 0.19 -5.19 -28.03
CA THR A 318 0.77 -5.97 -29.11
C THR A 318 1.86 -6.86 -28.52
N SER A 319 1.76 -8.18 -28.73
CA SER A 319 2.77 -9.17 -28.33
C SER A 319 4.01 -9.11 -29.22
N GLY A 320 4.57 -7.91 -29.42
CA GLY A 320 5.68 -7.63 -30.32
C GLY A 320 6.84 -6.95 -29.60
N ASN A 321 7.87 -7.73 -29.28
CA ASN A 321 9.28 -7.37 -29.05
C ASN A 321 9.59 -5.99 -28.38
N PRO A 322 10.11 -5.93 -27.14
CA PRO A 322 10.26 -4.70 -26.35
C PRO A 322 11.41 -3.76 -26.76
N LEU A 323 11.77 -3.68 -28.05
CA LEU A 323 12.90 -2.87 -28.53
C LEU A 323 12.57 -1.79 -29.57
N ALA A 324 11.29 -1.51 -29.86
CA ALA A 324 10.94 -0.55 -30.91
C ALA A 324 10.61 0.89 -30.43
N TYR A 325 10.50 1.16 -29.13
CA TYR A 325 10.14 2.50 -28.62
C TYR A 325 11.20 3.08 -27.68
N VAL A 326 12.45 3.12 -28.15
CA VAL A 326 13.45 4.09 -27.68
C VAL A 326 14.11 4.69 -28.90
N MET A 327 13.38 5.59 -29.59
CA MET A 327 13.92 6.67 -30.41
C MET A 327 12.75 7.47 -30.98
N GLN A 328 12.27 8.45 -30.21
CA GLN A 328 11.82 9.75 -30.70
C GLN A 328 11.77 10.75 -29.55
#